data_AF-A0A846ZRL0-F1
#
_entry.id   AF-A0A846ZRL0-F1
#
_cell.length_a   1.000
_cell.length_b   1.000
_cell.length_c   1.000
_cell.angle_alpha   90.00
_cell.angle_beta   90.00
_cell.angle_gamma   90.00
#
_symmetry.space_group_name_H-M   'P 1'
#
loop_
_entity.id
_entity.type
_entity.pdbx_description
1 polymer ?
#
loop_
_entity_poly.entity_id
_entity_poly.type
_entity_poly.pdbx_seq_one_letter_code
_entity_poly.pdbx_strand_id
1 'polypeptide(L)'
;MYDNLIKQYINKLDNQMVIELCQKKEININEKEADTLLKYTKKYWEIFYRGDPSDIIKELEQKINSQAFLQLKKLYIEYKNKIN
;
A
#
# COMPACT_ATOMS: atom_id res chain seq x y z
N MET A 1 1.84 -18.46 -6.73
CA MET A 1 1.30 -18.75 -8.08
C MET A 1 0.85 -17.46 -8.78
N TYR A 2 0.33 -16.47 -8.06
CA TYR A 2 -0.03 -15.14 -8.62
C TYR A 2 1.09 -14.10 -8.62
N ASP A 3 2.29 -14.44 -8.15
CA ASP A 3 3.40 -13.49 -7.92
C ASP A 3 3.85 -12.76 -9.18
N ASN A 4 3.89 -13.44 -10.33
CA ASN A 4 4.20 -12.80 -11.60
C ASN A 4 3.13 -11.78 -12.01
N LEU A 5 1.85 -12.05 -11.71
CA LEU A 5 0.76 -11.12 -12.00
C LEU A 5 0.81 -9.91 -11.07
N ILE A 6 1.06 -10.14 -9.78
CA ILE A 6 1.24 -9.07 -8.78
C ILE A 6 2.43 -8.19 -9.15
N LYS A 7 3.58 -8.79 -9.48
CA LYS A 7 4.78 -8.06 -9.92
C LYS A 7 4.54 -7.25 -11.19
N GLN A 8 3.87 -7.81 -12.19
CA GLN A 8 3.52 -7.08 -13.42
C GLN A 8 2.59 -5.90 -13.14
N TYR A 9 1.60 -6.08 -12.25
CA TYR A 9 0.70 -5.02 -11.84
C TYR A 9 1.43 -3.90 -11.08
N ILE A 10 2.30 -4.27 -10.14
CA ILE A 10 3.10 -3.33 -9.35
C ILE A 10 4.12 -2.57 -10.19
N ASN A 11 4.66 -3.18 -11.24
CA ASN A 11 5.52 -2.48 -12.17
C ASN A 11 4.78 -1.42 -13.00
N LYS A 12 3.49 -1.64 -13.29
CA LYS A 12 2.62 -0.71 -14.01
C LYS A 12 2.01 0.38 -13.11
N LEU A 13 2.08 0.21 -11.79
CA LEU A 13 1.59 1.19 -10.83
C LEU A 13 2.40 2.49 -10.94
N ASP A 14 1.67 3.59 -11.05
CA ASP A 14 2.19 4.96 -11.06
C ASP A 14 1.61 5.76 -9.88
N ASN A 15 2.25 6.90 -9.56
CA ASN A 15 1.80 7.80 -8.50
C ASN A 15 0.37 8.29 -8.74
N GLN A 16 -0.02 8.56 -9.99
CA GLN A 16 -1.41 8.95 -10.31
C GLN A 16 -2.40 7.85 -9.92
N MET A 17 -2.11 6.59 -10.25
CA MET A 17 -2.98 5.47 -9.89
C MET A 17 -3.10 5.30 -8.37
N VAL A 18 -2.01 5.53 -7.62
CA VAL A 18 -2.04 5.48 -6.14
C VAL A 18 -2.96 6.57 -5.59
N ILE A 19 -2.85 7.79 -6.10
CA ILE A 19 -3.71 8.92 -5.71
C ILE A 19 -5.18 8.60 -6.03
N GLU A 20 -5.47 8.13 -7.24
CA GLU A 20 -6.83 7.77 -7.66
C GLU A 20 -7.43 6.65 -6.79
N LEU A 21 -6.64 5.62 -6.44
CA LEU A 21 -7.08 4.53 -5.57
C LEU A 21 -7.39 5.02 -4.15
N CYS A 22 -6.55 5.92 -3.62
CA CYS A 22 -6.77 6.54 -2.33
C CYS A 22 -8.02 7.43 -2.34
N GLN A 23 -8.20 8.26 -3.38
CA GLN A 23 -9.39 9.10 -3.55
C GLN A 23 -10.69 8.28 -3.63
N LYS A 24 -10.69 7.16 -4.37
CA LYS A 24 -11.84 6.23 -4.45
C LYS A 24 -12.22 5.62 -3.09
N LYS A 25 -11.29 5.62 -2.14
CA LYS A 25 -11.49 5.10 -0.78
C LYS A 25 -11.62 6.21 0.25
N GLU A 26 -11.80 7.46 -0.21
CA GLU A 26 -11.89 8.65 0.64
C GLU A 26 -10.68 8.81 1.58
N ILE A 27 -9.50 8.37 1.08
CA ILE A 27 -8.21 8.51 1.75
C ILE A 27 -7.50 9.70 1.15
N ASN A 28 -7.33 10.75 1.95
CA ASN A 28 -6.65 11.95 1.53
C ASN A 28 -5.14 11.83 1.78
N ILE A 29 -4.38 11.76 0.70
CA ILE A 29 -2.91 11.72 0.71
C ILE A 29 -2.35 12.81 -0.19
N ASN A 30 -1.21 13.38 0.20
CA ASN A 30 -0.47 14.31 -0.64
C ASN A 30 0.45 13.57 -1.62
N GLU A 31 1.01 14.28 -2.60
CA GLU A 31 1.88 13.68 -3.63
C GLU A 31 3.15 13.02 -3.05
N LYS A 32 3.69 13.53 -1.94
CA LYS A 32 4.88 12.94 -1.28
C LYS A 32 4.53 11.62 -0.58
N GLU A 33 3.35 11.54 0.02
CA GLU A 33 2.81 10.34 0.62
C GLU A 33 2.50 9.29 -0.45
N ALA A 34 1.92 9.71 -1.58
CA ALA A 34 1.70 8.84 -2.73
C ALA A 34 3.00 8.25 -3.27
N ASP A 35 4.05 9.07 -3.43
CA ASP A 35 5.38 8.61 -3.85
C ASP A 35 6.00 7.63 -2.84
N THR A 36 5.84 7.92 -1.55
CA THR A 36 6.29 7.02 -0.47
C THR A 36 5.56 5.68 -0.54
N LEU A 37 4.23 5.69 -0.68
CA LEU A 37 3.41 4.49 -0.83
C LEU A 37 3.83 3.68 -2.05
N LEU A 38 4.00 4.33 -3.21
CA LEU A 38 4.42 3.66 -4.43
C LEU A 38 5.78 2.98 -4.26
N LYS A 39 6.76 3.68 -3.68
CA LYS A 39 8.09 3.13 -3.39
C LYS A 39 8.02 1.93 -2.46
N TYR A 40 7.24 2.02 -1.38
CA TYR A 40 7.09 0.95 -0.42
C TYR A 40 6.36 -0.26 -1.03
N THR A 41 5.30 -0.04 -1.81
CA THR A 41 4.62 -1.11 -2.54
C THR A 41 5.57 -1.78 -3.53
N LYS A 42 6.30 -1.03 -4.36
CA LYS A 42 7.25 -1.60 -5.32
C LYS A 42 8.38 -2.41 -4.66
N LYS A 43 8.88 -1.93 -3.52
CA LYS A 43 10.01 -2.56 -2.82
C LYS A 43 9.61 -3.74 -1.95
N TYR A 44 8.44 -3.70 -1.32
CA TYR A 44 8.10 -4.62 -0.21
C TYR A 44 6.84 -5.45 -0.44
N TRP A 45 6.25 -5.45 -1.64
CA TRP A 45 5.00 -6.17 -1.92
C TRP A 45 5.04 -7.66 -1.56
N GLU A 46 6.19 -8.33 -1.73
CA GLU A 46 6.34 -9.75 -1.39
C GLU A 46 6.16 -9.97 0.11
N ILE A 47 6.68 -9.04 0.93
CA ILE A 47 6.55 -9.09 2.39
C ILE A 47 5.10 -8.78 2.81
N PHE A 48 4.45 -7.81 2.15
CA PHE A 48 3.03 -7.54 2.37
C PHE A 48 2.13 -8.73 1.99
N TYR A 49 2.50 -9.48 0.96
CA TYR A 49 1.69 -10.58 0.45
C TYR A 49 1.91 -11.91 1.21
N ARG A 50 3.15 -12.26 1.56
CA ARG A 50 3.50 -13.58 2.12
C ARG A 50 4.19 -13.55 3.47
N GLY A 51 4.75 -12.41 3.84
CA GLY A 51 5.54 -12.26 5.05
C GLY A 51 4.80 -11.54 6.17
N ASP A 52 5.61 -11.06 7.12
CA ASP A 52 5.18 -10.16 8.17
C ASP A 52 5.64 -8.72 7.85
N PRO A 53 4.73 -7.81 7.45
CA PRO A 53 5.08 -6.44 7.15
C PRO A 53 5.03 -5.52 8.38
N SER A 54 5.06 -6.05 9.62
CA SER A 54 4.83 -5.23 10.83
C SER A 54 5.84 -4.09 10.97
N ASP A 55 7.13 -4.34 10.71
CA ASP A 55 8.16 -3.31 10.75
C ASP A 55 7.97 -2.25 9.65
N ILE A 56 7.56 -2.68 8.47
CA ILE A 56 7.33 -1.82 7.30
C ILE A 56 6.09 -0.93 7.52
N ILE A 57 5.06 -1.48 8.15
CA ILE A 57 3.85 -0.76 8.56
C ILE A 57 4.19 0.29 9.61
N LYS A 58 5.05 -0.04 10.60
CA LYS A 58 5.53 0.94 11.58
C LYS A 58 6.35 2.06 10.92
N GLU A 59 7.19 1.74 9.95
CA GLU A 59 7.93 2.75 9.18
C GLU A 59 6.99 3.65 8.36
N LEU A 60 5.95 3.08 7.74
CA LEU A 60 4.92 3.84 7.00
C LEU A 60 4.12 4.76 7.91
N GLU A 61 3.81 4.32 9.15
CA GLU A 61 3.11 5.13 10.15
C GLU A 61 3.85 6.43 10.47
N GLN A 62 5.19 6.40 10.46
CA GLN A 62 6.00 7.59 10.71
C GLN A 62 6.14 8.52 9.49
N LYS A 63 5.85 8.03 8.28
CA LYS A 63 6.05 8.75 7.02
C LYS A 63 4.77 9.28 6.38
N ILE A 64 3.62 8.82 6.85
CA ILE A 64 2.29 9.19 6.33
C ILE A 64 1.48 9.78 7.48
N ASN A 65 0.56 10.68 7.15
CA ASN A 65 -0.36 11.24 8.14
C ASN A 65 -1.19 10.12 8.82
N SER A 66 -1.48 10.31 10.10
CA SER A 66 -2.12 9.28 10.94
C SER A 66 -3.50 8.88 10.44
N GLN A 67 -4.27 9.80 9.85
CA GLN A 67 -5.63 9.51 9.37
C GLN A 67 -5.61 8.59 8.13
N ALA A 68 -4.79 8.92 7.14
CA ALA A 68 -4.61 8.12 5.94
C ALA A 68 -3.99 6.77 6.28
N PHE A 69 -3.00 6.74 7.18
CA PHE A 69 -2.40 5.49 7.66
C PHE A 69 -3.44 4.56 8.30
N LEU A 70 -4.31 5.07 9.17
CA LEU A 70 -5.37 4.27 9.81
C LEU A 70 -6.33 3.68 8.79
N GLN A 71 -6.73 4.46 7.78
CA GLN A 71 -7.61 3.98 6.70
C GLN A 71 -6.91 2.91 5.83
N LEU A 72 -5.65 3.15 5.45
CA LEU A 72 -4.84 2.18 4.68
C LEU A 72 -4.62 0.88 5.45
N LYS A 73 -4.33 0.96 6.75
CA LYS A 73 -4.18 -0.21 7.62
C LYS A 73 -5.48 -1.00 7.72
N LYS A 74 -6.63 -0.33 7.85
CA LYS A 74 -7.95 -1.00 7.81
C LYS A 74 -8.18 -1.72 6.49
N LEU A 75 -7.92 -1.07 5.36
CA LEU A 75 -8.04 -1.69 4.03
C LEU A 75 -7.13 -2.91 3.90
N TYR A 76 -5.87 -2.79 4.32
CA TYR A 76 -4.92 -3.90 4.28
C TYR A 76 -5.42 -5.11 5.07
N ILE A 77 -5.91 -4.91 6.31
CA ILE A 77 -6.46 -5.99 7.14
C ILE A 77 -7.69 -6.61 6.47
N GLU A 78 -8.60 -5.78 5.93
CA GLU A 78 -9.82 -6.25 5.26
C GLU A 78 -9.48 -7.12 4.04
N TYR A 79 -8.56 -6.69 3.19
CA TYR A 79 -8.14 -7.45 2.01
C TYR A 79 -7.33 -8.69 2.39
N LYS A 80 -6.48 -8.64 3.41
CA LYS A 80 -5.72 -9.80 3.89
C LYS A 80 -6.64 -10.89 4.43
N ASN A 81 -7.68 -10.52 5.17
CA ASN A 81 -8.70 -11.45 5.67
C ASN A 81 -9.56 -12.07 4.56
N LYS A 82 -9.62 -11.47 3.37
CA LYS A 82 -10.31 -12.03 2.20
C LYS A 82 -9.42 -12.99 1.38
N ILE A 83 -8.10 -12.92 1.57
CA ILE A 83 -7.11 -13.75 0.87
C ILE A 83 -6.72 -14.97 1.71
N ASN A 84 -6.70 -14.83 3.03
CA ASN A 84 -6.61 -15.94 3.99
C ASN A 84 -7.92 -16.73 4.05
#